data_AF-A0AA41V2F1-F1
#
_entry.id   AF-A0AA41V2F1-F1
#
_cell.length_a   1.000
_cell.length_b   1.000
_cell.length_c   1.000
_cell.angle_alpha   90.00
_cell.angle_beta   90.00
_cell.angle_gamma   90.00
#
_symmetry.space_group_name_H-M   'P 1'
#
loop_
_entity.id
_entity.type
_entity.pdbx_description
1 polymer ?
#
loop_
_entity_poly.entity_id
_entity_poly.type
_entity_poly.pdbx_seq_one_letter_code
_entity_poly.pdbx_strand_id
1 'polypeptide(L)' 'LLIFDDLEVPTHKTKNIVNYVEQLENSKKILIVDGGPINEKLKLATQNLHYVNVLPSI' A
#
# COMPACT_ATOMS: atom_id res chain seq x y z
N LEU A 1 -12.91 -4.94 2.97
CA LEU A 1 -12.69 -3.64 2.31
C LEU A 1 -12.35 -2.63 3.39
N LEU A 2 -11.24 -1.92 3.24
CA LEU A 2 -10.82 -0.86 4.16
C LEU A 2 -10.78 0.43 3.34
N ILE A 3 -11.33 1.51 3.91
CA ILE A 3 -11.39 2.82 3.29
C ILE A 3 -10.52 3.75 4.14
N PHE A 4 -9.63 4.48 3.48
CA PHE A 4 -8.74 5.44 4.09
C PHE A 4 -9.09 6.82 3.55
N ASP A 5 -9.09 7.83 4.42
CA ASP A 5 -9.22 9.22 3.99
C ASP A 5 -7.96 9.67 3.24
N ASP A 6 -6.80 9.19 3.68
CA ASP A 6 -5.51 9.41 3.05
C ASP A 6 -4.57 8.21 3.30
N LEU A 7 -3.67 7.95 2.38
CA LEU A 7 -2.68 6.87 2.45
C LEU A 7 -1.26 7.42 2.31
N GLU A 8 -0.90 8.32 3.22
CA GLU A 8 0.47 8.82 3.33
C GLU A 8 1.39 7.85 4.09
N VAL A 9 2.52 7.52 3.47
CA VAL A 9 3.59 6.75 4.10
C VAL A 9 4.70 7.71 4.54
N PRO A 10 5.12 7.69 5.83
CA PRO A 10 6.11 8.65 6.33
C PRO A 10 7.44 8.56 5.59
N THR A 11 7.84 7.34 5.22
CA THR A 11 9.04 7.05 4.41
C THR A 11 8.76 5.92 3.41
N HIS A 12 9.60 5.82 2.38
CA HIS A 12 9.54 4.74 1.37
C HIS A 12 10.06 3.38 1.88
N LYS A 13 10.26 3.21 3.19
CA LYS A 13 10.78 1.96 3.77
C LYS A 13 9.70 0.88 3.68
N THR A 14 10.01 -0.20 2.97
CA THR A 14 9.13 -1.38 2.82
C THR A 14 8.63 -1.94 4.16
N LYS A 15 9.42 -1.85 5.23
CA LYS A 15 9.03 -2.28 6.59
C LYS A 15 7.74 -1.62 7.09
N ASN A 16 7.45 -0.38 6.70
CA ASN A 16 6.21 0.31 7.11
C ASN A 16 4.98 -0.43 6.57
N ILE A 17 5.03 -0.84 5.31
CA ILE A 17 3.94 -1.57 4.65
C ILE A 17 3.88 -3.00 5.19
N VAL A 18 5.01 -3.70 5.30
CA VAL A 18 5.04 -5.09 5.80
C VAL A 18 4.41 -5.19 7.19
N ASN A 19 4.84 -4.34 8.13
CA ASN A 19 4.29 -4.34 9.49
C ASN A 19 2.77 -4.11 9.51
N TYR A 20 2.26 -3.25 8.60
CA TYR A 20 0.83 -3.00 8.50
C TYR A 20 0.09 -4.21 7.88
N VAL A 21 0.63 -4.79 6.82
CA VAL A 21 0.04 -5.96 6.15
C VAL A 21 -0.01 -7.17 7.08
N GLU A 22 1.01 -7.38 7.93
CA GLU A 22 1.03 -8.46 8.91
C GLU A 22 -0.10 -8.36 9.95
N GLN A 23 -0.64 -7.16 10.20
CA GLN A 23 -1.79 -6.95 11.08
C GLN A 23 -3.13 -7.23 10.40
N LEU A 24 -3.16 -7.34 9.07
CA LEU A 24 -4.35 -7.68 8.29
C LEU A 24 -4.52 -9.20 8.25
N GLU A 25 -5.00 -9.76 9.36
CA GLU A 25 -5.25 -11.20 9.49
C GLU A 25 -6.06 -11.75 8.29
N ASN A 26 -5.73 -12.96 7.84
CA ASN A 26 -6.36 -13.67 6.73
C ASN A 26 -6.23 -13.03 5.33
N SER A 27 -5.39 -12.02 5.15
CA SER A 27 -5.17 -11.39 3.84
C SER A 27 -3.96 -11.97 3.10
N LYS A 28 -4.18 -12.69 1.99
CA LYS A 28 -3.11 -13.31 1.18
C LYS A 28 -2.48 -12.36 0.15
N LYS A 29 -3.29 -11.47 -0.42
CA LYS A 29 -2.89 -10.46 -1.40
C LYS A 29 -3.67 -9.19 -1.13
N ILE A 30 -3.03 -8.05 -1.32
CA ILE A 30 -3.58 -6.73 -1.05
C ILE A 30 -3.55 -5.92 -2.34
N LEU A 31 -4.66 -5.23 -2.58
CA LEU A 31 -4.79 -4.22 -3.61
C LEU A 31 -5.07 -2.89 -2.94
N ILE A 32 -4.25 -1.90 -3.26
CA ILE A 32 -4.42 -0.51 -2.86
C ILE A 32 -4.89 0.25 -4.10
N VAL A 33 -5.99 0.98 -3.95
CA VAL A 33 -6.54 1.85 -4.99
C VAL A 33 -6.44 3.28 -4.48
N ASP A 34 -5.65 4.10 -5.17
CA ASP A 34 -5.43 5.50 -4.82
C ASP A 34 -6.20 6.41 -5.79
N GLY A 35 -6.95 7.39 -5.28
CA GLY A 35 -7.85 8.24 -6.07
C GLY A 35 -7.15 9.19 -7.04
N GLY A 36 -5.82 9.25 -7.04
CA GLY A 36 -5.03 10.13 -7.90
C GLY A 36 -3.73 9.49 -8.39
N PRO A 37 -2.74 10.30 -8.82
CA PRO A 37 -1.42 9.80 -9.15
C PRO A 37 -0.81 9.09 -7.95
N ILE A 38 -0.32 7.86 -8.14
CA ILE A 38 0.29 7.08 -7.06
C ILE A 38 1.45 7.86 -6.45
N ASN A 39 1.39 8.09 -5.13
CA ASN A 39 2.46 8.71 -4.38
C ASN A 39 3.80 7.95 -4.55
N GLU A 40 4.89 8.66 -4.83
CA GLU A 40 6.19 8.04 -5.09
C GLU A 40 6.73 7.24 -3.89
N LYS A 41 6.52 7.72 -2.66
CA LYS A 41 6.91 6.98 -1.44
C LYS A 41 6.13 5.69 -1.31
N LEU A 42 4.84 5.71 -1.63
CA LEU A 42 3.97 4.53 -1.61
C LEU A 42 4.40 3.52 -2.67
N LYS A 43 4.68 3.98 -3.90
CA LYS A 43 5.20 3.14 -4.97
C LYS A 43 6.52 2.48 -4.57
N LEU A 44 7.49 3.25 -4.07
CA LEU A 44 8.80 2.74 -3.68
C LEU A 44 8.70 1.76 -2.48
N ALA A 45 7.80 2.01 -1.54
CA ALA A 45 7.59 1.12 -0.39
C ALA A 45 6.96 -0.22 -0.77
N THR A 46 6.16 -0.25 -1.84
CA THR A 46 5.36 -1.43 -2.25
C THR A 46 5.94 -2.21 -3.44
N GLN A 47 6.76 -1.60 -4.31
CA GLN A 47 7.24 -2.22 -5.57
C GLN A 47 7.95 -3.58 -5.41
N ASN A 48 8.56 -3.86 -4.26
CA ASN A 48 9.27 -5.10 -3.97
C ASN A 48 8.40 -6.16 -3.26
N LEU A 49 7.12 -5.86 -3.00
CA LEU A 49 6.19 -6.75 -2.30
C LEU A 49 5.27 -7.46 -3.31
N HIS A 50 5.56 -8.73 -3.62
CA HIS A 50 4.78 -9.50 -4.60
C HIS A 50 3.31 -9.73 -4.24
N TYR A 51 2.93 -9.48 -2.98
CA TYR A 51 1.57 -9.64 -2.47
C TYR A 51 0.84 -8.30 -2.29
N VAL A 52 1.45 -7.16 -2.63
CA VAL A 52 0.81 -5.84 -2.59
C VAL A 52 0.88 -5.20 -3.96
N ASN A 53 -0.27 -4.83 -4.52
CA ASN A 53 -0.37 -4.05 -5.74
C ASN A 53 -0.98 -2.68 -5.45
N VAL A 54 -0.49 -1.65 -6.15
CA VAL A 54 -1.04 -0.28 -6.08
C VAL A 54 -1.48 0.12 -7.47
N LEU A 55 -2.75 0.54 -7.60
CA LEU A 55 -3.31 1.04 -8.85
C LEU A 55 -3.93 2.43 -8.61
N PRO A 56 -3.81 3.36 -9.57
CA PRO A 56 -4.58 4.58 -9.52
C PRO A 56 -6.04 4.27 -9.87
N SER A 57 -6.97 4.98 -9.25
CA SER A 57 -8.32 5.15 -9.76
C SER A 57 -8.30 6.22 -10.84
N ILE A 58 -8.85 5.89 -12.01
CA ILE A 58 -9.08 6.84 -13.10
C ILE A 58 -10.18 7.81 -12.70
#